data_AF-A0A5N8X6W9-F1
#
_entry.id   AF-A0A5N8X6W9-F1
#
_cell.length_a   1.000
_cell.length_b   1.000
_cell.length_c   1.000
_cell.angle_alpha   90.00
_cell.angle_beta   90.00
_cell.angle_gamma   90.00
#
_symmetry.space_group_name_H-M   'P 1'
#
loop_
_entity.id
_entity.type
_entity.pdbx_description
1 polymer ?
#
loop_
_entity_poly.entity_id
_entity_poly.type
_entity_poly.pdbx_seq_one_letter_code
_entity_poly.pdbx_strand_id
1 'polypeptide(L)' 'MRLRQVAVYFGDIDENFDEQVESAVRRYQFTRDIDDDDRGVYGGATRERLESETSEP' A
#
# COMPACT_ATOMS: atom_id res chain seq x y z
N MET A 1 6.05 2.31 8.96
CA MET A 1 5.03 1.92 7.96
C MET A 1 5.66 1.86 6.58
N ARG A 2 5.68 0.69 5.91
CA ARG A 2 6.31 0.49 4.60
C ARG A 2 5.67 1.32 3.46
N LEU A 3 4.35 1.56 3.49
CA LEU A 3 3.64 2.40 2.50
C LEU A 3 4.15 3.86 2.42
N ARG A 4 4.74 4.39 3.50
CA ARG A 4 5.38 5.72 3.51
C ARG A 4 6.73 5.71 2.81
N GLN A 5 7.46 4.59 2.82
CA GLN A 5 8.78 4.48 2.19
C GLN A 5 8.68 4.45 0.67
N VAL A 6 7.60 3.88 0.11
CA VAL A 6 7.32 3.91 -1.34
C VAL A 6 6.69 5.21 -1.82
N ALA A 7 6.60 6.24 -0.97
CA ALA A 7 6.01 7.54 -1.28
C ALA A 7 4.56 7.47 -1.82
N VAL A 8 3.80 6.45 -1.40
CA VAL A 8 2.37 6.29 -1.77
C VAL A 8 1.44 6.72 -0.63
N TYR A 9 1.99 7.10 0.52
CA TYR A 9 1.23 7.56 1.68
C TYR A 9 1.66 8.98 2.10
N PHE A 10 0.80 9.97 1.83
CA PHE A 10 0.98 11.38 2.21
C PHE A 10 -0.12 11.89 3.17
N GLY A 11 -0.95 10.99 3.70
CA GLY A 11 -2.08 11.33 4.57
C GLY A 11 -1.69 11.55 6.02
N ASP A 12 -2.34 12.52 6.67
CA ASP A 12 -2.34 12.65 8.12
C ASP A 12 -3.05 11.42 8.74
N ILE A 13 -2.58 10.98 9.92
CA ILE A 13 -3.20 9.86 10.65
C ILE A 13 -4.48 10.41 11.31
N ASP A 14 -5.53 10.50 10.53
CA ASP A 14 -6.86 10.97 10.93
C ASP A 14 -7.74 9.75 11.24
N GLU A 15 -8.91 9.97 11.83
CA GLU A 15 -9.92 8.93 12.10
C GLU A 15 -10.39 8.17 10.83
N ASN A 16 -10.06 8.65 9.62
CA ASN A 16 -10.23 7.97 8.32
C ASN A 16 -9.00 7.14 7.90
N PHE A 17 -8.30 6.54 8.85
CA PHE A 17 -7.10 5.75 8.59
C PHE A 17 -7.36 4.63 7.57
N ASP A 18 -8.51 3.97 7.64
CA ASP A 18 -8.86 2.83 6.79
C ASP A 18 -9.04 3.24 5.32
N GLU A 19 -9.77 4.32 5.02
CA GLU A 19 -9.96 4.81 3.65
C GLU A 19 -8.65 5.31 3.03
N GLN A 20 -7.80 5.96 3.83
CA GLN A 20 -6.51 6.45 3.37
C GLN A 20 -5.53 5.30 3.07
N VAL A 21 -5.54 4.26 3.90
CA VAL A 21 -4.74 3.04 3.67
C VAL A 21 -5.24 2.31 2.44
N GLU A 22 -6.55 2.12 2.28
CA GLU A 22 -7.12 1.47 1.11
C GLU A 22 -6.74 2.22 -0.18
N SER A 23 -6.85 3.55 -0.19
CA SER A 23 -6.47 4.39 -1.33
C SER A 23 -4.98 4.30 -1.66
N ALA A 24 -4.11 4.27 -0.63
CA ALA A 24 -2.68 4.08 -0.82
C ALA A 24 -2.36 2.69 -1.40
N VAL A 25 -3.03 1.64 -0.92
CA VAL A 25 -2.87 0.29 -1.45
C VAL A 25 -3.34 0.20 -2.90
N ARG A 26 -4.51 0.77 -3.23
CA ARG A 26 -5.02 0.85 -4.62
C ARG A 26 -4.00 1.51 -5.55
N ARG A 27 -3.43 2.64 -5.12
CA ARG A 27 -2.45 3.38 -5.92
C ARG A 27 -1.15 2.61 -6.08
N TYR A 28 -0.69 1.92 -5.05
CA TYR A 28 0.50 1.08 -5.11
C TYR A 28 0.31 -0.11 -6.06
N GLN A 29 -0.80 -0.83 -5.93
CA GLN A 29 -1.13 -1.95 -6.82
C GLN A 29 -1.23 -1.51 -8.28
N PHE A 30 -1.80 -0.32 -8.54
CA PHE A 30 -1.87 0.25 -9.89
C PHE A 30 -0.48 0.57 -10.45
N THR A 31 0.41 1.21 -9.68
CA THR A 31 1.75 1.59 -10.17
C THR A 31 2.73 0.43 -10.30
N ARG A 32 2.33 -0.77 -9.85
CA ARG A 32 3.12 -2.01 -9.92
C ARG A 32 2.45 -3.11 -10.73
N ASP A 33 1.32 -2.80 -11.37
CA ASP A 33 0.51 -3.76 -12.13
C ASP A 33 0.21 -5.04 -11.32
N ILE A 34 -0.17 -4.86 -10.05
CA ILE A 34 -0.63 -5.96 -9.18
C ILE A 34 -2.14 -6.09 -9.34
N ASP A 35 -2.60 -7.24 -9.81
CA ASP A 35 -4.01 -7.59 -10.03
C ASP A 35 -4.44 -8.92 -9.37
N ASP A 36 -3.50 -9.67 -8.79
CA ASP A 36 -3.77 -10.90 -8.03
C ASP A 36 -4.51 -10.67 -6.70
N ASP A 37 -4.45 -9.45 -6.15
CA ASP A 37 -5.17 -9.04 -4.94
C ASP A 37 -6.36 -8.12 -5.29
N ASP A 38 -7.40 -8.17 -4.47
CA ASP A 38 -8.50 -7.20 -4.55
C ASP A 38 -7.97 -5.76 -4.43
N ARG A 39 -8.53 -4.85 -5.24
CA ARG A 39 -8.08 -3.45 -5.30
C ARG A 39 -8.25 -2.77 -3.94
N GLY A 40 -7.15 -2.33 -3.35
CA GLY A 40 -7.12 -1.69 -2.03
C GLY A 40 -6.95 -2.64 -0.86
N VAL A 41 -6.96 -3.95 -1.11
CA VAL A 41 -6.73 -4.96 -0.09
C VAL A 41 -5.24 -5.27 0.02
N TYR A 42 -4.71 -5.23 1.24
CA TYR A 42 -3.32 -5.60 1.52
C TYR A 42 -3.17 -7.13 1.58
N GLY A 43 -3.29 -7.76 0.42
CA GLY A 43 -3.19 -9.20 0.23
C GLY A 43 -1.74 -9.71 0.13
N GLY A 44 -1.59 -10.95 -0.32
CA GLY A 44 -0.31 -11.65 -0.35
C GLY A 44 0.66 -11.06 -1.36
N ALA A 45 0.19 -10.84 -2.60
CA ALA A 45 1.00 -10.31 -3.69
C ALA A 45 1.46 -8.88 -3.41
N THR A 46 0.56 -8.05 -2.87
CA THR A 46 0.83 -6.68 -2.43
C THR A 46 1.88 -6.66 -1.33
N ARG A 47 1.78 -7.57 -0.35
CA ARG A 47 2.77 -7.67 0.75
C ARG A 47 4.13 -8.06 0.23
N GLU A 48 4.22 -9.14 -0.55
CA GLU A 48 5.50 -9.64 -1.07
C GLU A 48 6.22 -8.56 -1.89
N ARG A 49 5.49 -7.87 -2.76
CA ARG A 49 6.11 -6.79 -3.54
C ARG A 49 6.55 -5.63 -2.66
N LEU A 50 5.70 -5.19 -1.72
CA LEU A 50 6.04 -4.07 -0.85
C LEU A 50 7.26 -4.38 0.01
N GLU A 51 7.39 -5.61 0.50
CA GLU A 51 8.54 -6.08 1.28
C GLU A 51 9.81 -6.22 0.44
N SER A 52 9.70 -6.55 -0.86
CA SER A 52 10.86 -6.56 -1.76
C SER A 52 11.39 -5.15 -2.08
N GLU A 53 10.52 -4.14 -2.02
CA GLU A 53 10.83 -2.74 -2.38
C GLU A 53 11.15 -1.86 -1.16
N THR A 54 10.97 -2.38 0.07
CA THR A 54 11.16 -1.61 1.30
C THR A 54 11.94 -2.43 2.32
N SER A 55 12.73 -1.75 3.14
CA SER A 55 13.34 -2.41 4.31
C SER A 55 12.29 -2.60 5.40
N GLU A 56 12.52 -3.59 6.27
CA GLU A 56 11.77 -3.66 7.53
C GLU A 56 11.81 -2.30 8.24
N PRO A 57 10.64 -1.77 8.65
CA PRO A 57 10.56 -0.47 9.32
C PRO A 57 11.11 -0.50 10.74
#